data_AF-A0A2H0J8S6-F1
#
_entry.id   AF-A0A2H0J8S6-F1
#
_cell.length_a   1.000
_cell.length_b   1.000
_cell.length_c   1.000
_cell.angle_alpha   90.00
_cell.angle_beta   90.00
_cell.angle_gamma   90.00
#
_symmetry.space_group_name_H-M   'P 1'
#
loop_
_entity.id
_entity.type
_entity.pdbx_description
1 polymer ?
#
loop_
_entity_poly.entity_id
_entity_poly.type
_entity_poly.pdbx_seq_one_letter_code
_entity_poly.pdbx_strand_id
1 'polypeptide(L)'
;EKEAQKVLDARAAHPGKTLAWLYNPETMPPNLKAAHAALDVAVDAAYGYKGKPDDASRVAFLFKEYQKLTAKAPEKAAADKK
;
A
#
# COMPACT_ATOMS: atom_id res chain seq x y z
N GLU A 1 2.48 8.36 -10.76
CA GLU A 1 1.09 8.60 -11.22
C GLU A 1 0.57 7.55 -12.19
N LYS A 2 1.31 7.18 -13.25
CA LYS A 2 0.89 6.20 -14.28
C LYS A 2 0.26 4.91 -13.75
N GLU A 3 0.87 4.25 -12.76
CA GLU A 3 0.34 2.98 -12.22
C GLU A 3 -0.96 3.17 -11.42
N ALA A 4 -1.12 4.32 -10.74
CA ALA A 4 -2.37 4.65 -10.06
C ALA A 4 -3.50 4.88 -11.09
N GLN A 5 -3.21 5.54 -12.21
CA GLN A 5 -4.18 5.72 -13.28
C GLN A 5 -4.67 4.37 -13.85
N LYS A 6 -3.77 3.39 -14.03
CA LYS A 6 -4.17 2.05 -14.49
C LYS A 6 -5.15 1.36 -13.55
N VAL A 7 -5.05 1.57 -12.24
CA VAL A 7 -6.03 1.05 -11.28
C VAL A 7 -7.39 1.72 -11.48
N LEU A 8 -7.42 3.03 -11.74
CA LEU A 8 -8.66 3.76 -12.04
C LEU A 8 -9.28 3.28 -13.36
N ASP A 9 -8.48 3.13 -14.40
CA ASP A 9 -8.94 2.64 -15.71
C ASP A 9 -9.48 1.20 -15.60
N ALA A 10 -8.78 0.35 -14.83
CA ALA A 10 -9.22 -1.03 -14.59
C ALA A 10 -10.55 -1.08 -13.83
N ARG A 11 -10.79 -0.17 -12.87
CA ARG A 11 -12.10 -0.06 -12.19
C ARG A 11 -13.19 0.43 -13.16
N ALA A 12 -12.90 1.43 -13.99
CA ALA A 12 -13.84 2.01 -14.94
C ALA A 12 -14.30 1.03 -16.03
N ALA A 13 -13.48 0.03 -16.35
CA ALA A 13 -13.80 -1.03 -17.32
C ALA A 13 -14.93 -1.98 -16.87
N HIS A 14 -15.44 -1.86 -15.64
CA HIS A 14 -16.49 -2.74 -15.09
C HIS A 14 -17.73 -1.94 -14.65
N PRO A 15 -18.51 -1.38 -15.59
CA PRO A 15 -19.69 -0.58 -15.27
C PRO A 15 -20.74 -1.40 -14.49
N GLY A 16 -21.43 -0.74 -13.55
CA GLY A 16 -22.46 -1.37 -12.71
C GLY A 16 -21.94 -2.28 -11.59
N LYS A 17 -20.62 -2.48 -11.47
CA LYS A 17 -20.01 -3.18 -10.34
C LYS A 17 -19.69 -2.21 -9.20
N THR A 18 -19.96 -2.64 -7.96
CA THR A 18 -19.59 -1.89 -6.77
C THR A 18 -18.11 -2.12 -6.43
N LEU A 19 -17.51 -1.24 -5.62
CA LEU A 19 -16.16 -1.46 -5.11
C LEU A 19 -16.07 -2.77 -4.31
N ALA A 20 -17.10 -3.12 -3.53
CA ALA A 20 -17.13 -4.39 -2.81
C ALA A 20 -17.01 -5.60 -3.75
N TRP A 21 -17.67 -5.56 -4.91
CA TRP A 21 -17.55 -6.62 -5.92
C TRP A 21 -16.16 -6.64 -6.59
N LEU A 22 -15.61 -5.45 -6.91
CA LEU A 22 -14.29 -5.32 -7.53
C LEU A 22 -13.14 -5.76 -6.62
N TYR A 23 -13.33 -5.69 -5.31
CA TYR A 23 -12.31 -6.00 -4.30
C TYR A 23 -12.59 -7.29 -3.50
N ASN A 24 -13.60 -8.06 -3.88
CA ASN A 24 -13.75 -9.41 -3.36
C ASN A 24 -12.60 -10.28 -3.92
N PRO A 25 -11.80 -10.97 -3.07
CA PRO A 25 -10.65 -11.76 -3.51
C PRO A 25 -10.96 -12.85 -4.54
N GLU A 26 -12.19 -13.40 -4.51
CA GLU A 26 -12.63 -14.45 -5.43
C GLU A 26 -13.11 -13.90 -6.77
N THR A 27 -13.66 -12.69 -6.79
CA THR A 27 -14.27 -12.10 -8.00
C THR A 27 -13.48 -10.93 -8.57
N MET A 28 -12.35 -10.55 -7.94
CA MET A 28 -11.52 -9.43 -8.40
C MET A 28 -11.11 -9.64 -9.87
N PRO A 29 -11.45 -8.72 -10.78
CA PRO A 29 -11.12 -8.88 -12.19
C PRO A 29 -9.61 -9.00 -12.43
N PRO A 30 -9.15 -9.86 -13.36
CA PRO A 30 -7.73 -10.05 -13.64
C PRO A 30 -6.98 -8.78 -14.03
N ASN A 31 -7.62 -7.88 -14.80
CA ASN A 31 -7.04 -6.60 -15.19
C ASN A 31 -6.82 -5.67 -13.98
N LEU A 32 -7.74 -5.68 -13.01
CA LEU A 32 -7.60 -4.91 -11.78
C LEU A 32 -6.50 -5.50 -10.90
N LYS A 33 -6.43 -6.83 -10.77
CA LYS A 33 -5.36 -7.51 -10.02
C LYS A 33 -3.97 -7.22 -10.59
N ALA A 34 -3.84 -7.25 -11.92
CA ALA A 34 -2.59 -6.90 -12.61
C ALA A 34 -2.21 -5.42 -12.42
N ALA A 35 -3.19 -4.51 -12.43
CA ALA A 35 -2.94 -3.09 -12.17
C ALA A 35 -2.42 -2.85 -10.74
N HIS A 36 -2.97 -3.54 -9.73
CA HIS A 36 -2.44 -3.49 -8.36
C HIS A 36 -1.04 -4.08 -8.26
N ALA A 37 -0.77 -5.22 -8.88
CA ALA A 37 0.57 -5.79 -8.87
C ALA A 37 1.63 -4.86 -9.48
N ALA A 38 1.29 -4.15 -10.57
CA ALA A 38 2.18 -3.15 -11.15
C ALA A 38 2.38 -1.92 -10.25
N LEU A 39 1.32 -1.50 -9.56
CA LEU A 39 1.40 -0.43 -8.56
C LEU A 39 2.28 -0.84 -7.38
N ASP A 40 2.13 -2.06 -6.86
CA ASP A 40 2.94 -2.60 -5.77
C ASP A 40 4.43 -2.59 -6.12
N VAL A 41 4.80 -3.00 -7.34
CA VAL A 41 6.20 -2.93 -7.81
C VAL A 41 6.72 -1.49 -7.80
N ALA A 42 5.92 -0.53 -8.25
CA ALA A 42 6.31 0.88 -8.26
C ALA A 42 6.45 1.45 -6.83
N VAL A 43 5.59 1.04 -5.89
CA VAL A 43 5.65 1.45 -4.49
C VAL A 43 6.85 0.80 -3.78
N ASP A 44 7.06 -0.50 -3.95
CA ASP A 44 8.21 -1.22 -3.42
C ASP A 44 9.52 -0.57 -3.91
N ALA A 45 9.60 -0.18 -5.20
CA ALA A 45 10.72 0.56 -5.75
C ALA A 45 10.89 1.95 -5.12
N ALA A 46 9.81 2.69 -4.87
CA ALA A 46 9.85 4.01 -4.25
C ALA A 46 10.34 3.96 -2.78
N TYR A 47 10.01 2.90 -2.06
CA TYR A 47 10.56 2.63 -0.72
C TYR A 47 11.96 2.00 -0.74
N GLY A 48 12.45 1.57 -1.91
CA GLY A 48 13.68 0.80 -2.01
C GLY A 48 13.59 -0.59 -1.36
N TYR A 49 12.38 -1.15 -1.26
CA TYR A 49 12.13 -2.47 -0.71
C TYR A 49 12.70 -3.57 -1.62
N LYS A 50 13.54 -4.45 -1.04
CA LYS A 50 14.18 -5.59 -1.73
C LYS A 50 13.97 -6.92 -0.99
N GLY A 51 13.01 -6.96 -0.08
CA GLY A 51 12.68 -8.15 0.70
C GLY A 51 11.86 -9.16 -0.08
N LYS A 52 11.43 -10.23 0.60
CA LYS A 52 10.52 -11.22 0.03
C LYS A 52 9.13 -10.60 -0.22
N PRO A 53 8.37 -11.06 -1.23
CA PRO A 53 7.04 -10.55 -1.53
C PRO A 53 5.97 -11.15 -0.59
N ASP A 54 6.18 -11.03 0.72
CA ASP A 54 5.27 -11.52 1.76
C ASP A 54 5.00 -10.43 2.80
N ASP A 55 3.86 -10.54 3.48
CA ASP A 55 3.37 -9.54 4.41
C ASP A 55 4.32 -9.35 5.60
N ALA A 56 4.89 -10.43 6.15
CA ALA A 56 5.76 -10.35 7.31
C ALA A 56 7.04 -9.56 7.00
N SER A 57 7.65 -9.82 5.84
CA SER A 57 8.84 -9.11 5.38
C SER A 57 8.56 -7.62 5.13
N ARG A 58 7.40 -7.29 4.54
CA ARG A 58 6.97 -5.89 4.33
C ARG A 58 6.70 -5.16 5.63
N VAL A 59 5.96 -5.77 6.56
CA VAL A 59 5.67 -5.20 7.88
C VAL A 59 6.97 -4.92 8.64
N ALA A 60 7.90 -5.87 8.67
CA ALA A 60 9.19 -5.68 9.34
C ALA A 60 10.00 -4.53 8.73
N PHE A 61 9.95 -4.36 7.41
CA PHE A 61 10.58 -3.22 6.72
C PHE A 61 9.93 -1.89 7.12
N LEU A 62 8.59 -1.81 7.06
CA LEU A 62 7.83 -0.59 7.38
C LEU A 62 8.03 -0.14 8.83
N PHE A 63 8.13 -1.07 9.79
CA PHE A 63 8.42 -0.73 11.18
C PHE A 63 9.82 -0.11 11.35
N LYS A 64 10.82 -0.56 10.60
CA LYS A 64 12.16 0.06 10.61
C LYS A 64 12.14 1.48 10.06
N GLU A 65 11.42 1.70 8.95
CA GLU A 65 11.25 3.04 8.38
C GLU A 65 10.49 3.96 9.35
N TYR A 66 9.43 3.46 9.98
CA TYR A 66 8.70 4.19 11.01
C TYR A 66 9.59 4.60 12.17
N GLN A 67 10.40 3.67 12.73
CA GLN A 67 11.33 3.98 13.82
C GLN A 67 12.33 5.09 13.45
N LYS A 68 12.85 5.09 12.22
CA LYS A 68 13.75 6.17 11.74
C LYS A 68 13.05 7.53 11.71
N LEU A 69 11.79 7.55 11.28
CA LEU A 69 11.00 8.78 11.20
C LEU A 69 10.59 9.31 12.57
N THR A 70 10.29 8.42 13.53
CA THR A 70 9.83 8.82 14.88
C THR A 70 10.95 9.02 15.88
N ALA A 71 12.13 8.43 15.69
CA ALA A 71 13.30 8.64 16.56
C ALA A 71 13.78 10.09 16.62
N LYS A 72 13.32 10.96 15.71
CA LYS A 72 13.70 12.38 15.64
C LYS A 72 12.58 13.35 16.06
N ALA A 73 11.40 12.86 16.43
CA ALA A 73 10.39 13.71 17.03
C ALA A 73 10.77 13.97 18.50
N PRO A 74 11.01 15.21 18.95
CA PRO A 74 10.93 15.46 20.37
C PRO A 74 9.52 15.08 20.78
N GLU A 75 9.43 14.16 21.72
CA GLU A 75 8.21 13.82 22.43
C GLU A 75 7.51 15.14 22.76
N LYS A 76 6.35 15.41 22.15
CA LYS A 76 5.50 16.51 22.63
C LYS A 76 5.15 16.14 24.06
N ALA A 77 5.85 16.78 24.99
CA ALA A 77 5.52 16.96 26.38
C ALA A 77 4.67 15.82 26.96
N ALA A 78 5.33 14.86 27.61
CA ALA A 78 4.79 14.32 28.85
C ALA A 78 4.67 15.48 29.85
N ALA A 79 3.68 16.34 29.63
CA ALA A 79 3.21 17.33 30.57
C ALA A 79 2.37 16.59 31.61
N ASP A 80 2.85 16.67 32.84
CA ASP A 80 2.06 16.68 34.05
C ASP A 80 1.16 15.46 34.31
N LYS A 81 1.62 14.62 35.25
CA LYS A 81 1.08 14.70 36.62
C LYS A 81 1.98 14.01 37.64
N LYS A 82 2.38 14.87 38.56
CA LYS A 82 2.90 14.68 39.92
C LYS A 82 2.21 13.55 40.70
#